data_AF-A0A957CKY0-F1
#
_entry.id   AF-A0A957CKY0-F1
#
_cell.length_a   1.000
_cell.length_b   1.000
_cell.length_c   1.000
_cell.angle_alpha   90.00
_cell.angle_beta   90.00
_cell.angle_gamma   90.00
#
_symmetry.space_group_name_H-M   'P 1'
#
loop_
_entity.id
_entity.type
_entity.pdbx_description
1 polymer ?
#
loop_
_entity_poly.entity_id
_entity_poly.type
_entity_poly.pdbx_seq_one_letter_code
_entity_poly.pdbx_strand_id
1 'polypeptide(L)' 'PNEIWVDVVDGEMTVRINRELLWTGPIEITPDRMGLFGQSFGETAVFDFQSAAVFSESN' A
#
# COMPACT_ATOMS: atom_id res chain seq x y z
N PRO A 1 -6.26 -14.23 -6.38
CA PRO A 1 -6.47 -12.94 -5.66
C PRO A 1 -5.11 -12.39 -5.22
N ASN A 2 -4.84 -11.11 -5.51
CA ASN A 2 -3.61 -10.46 -5.09
C ASN A 2 -3.89 -9.62 -3.84
N GLU A 3 -2.97 -9.66 -2.88
CA GLU A 3 -3.04 -8.91 -1.63
C GLU A 3 -1.80 -8.04 -1.50
N ILE A 4 -2.00 -6.76 -1.15
CA ILE A 4 -0.92 -5.79 -0.93
C ILE A 4 -0.97 -5.37 0.54
N TRP A 5 0.14 -5.53 1.24
CA TRP A 5 0.32 -5.00 2.60
C TRP A 5 1.36 -3.90 2.57
N VAL A 6 1.06 -2.81 3.27
CA VAL A 6 1.97 -1.69 3.49
C VAL A 6 2.00 -1.41 4.99
N ASP A 7 3.12 -1.72 5.62
CA ASP A 7 3.36 -1.39 7.03
C ASP A 7 4.28 -0.18 7.09
N VAL A 8 3.99 0.75 8.01
CA VAL A 8 4.84 1.90 8.29
C VAL A 8 5.11 1.93 9.79
N VAL A 9 6.38 1.80 10.16
CA VAL A 9 6.83 1.81 11.56
C VAL A 9 8.06 2.70 11.63
N ASP A 10 8.06 3.70 12.52
CA ASP A 10 9.20 4.57 12.79
C ASP A 10 9.88 5.19 11.55
N GLY A 11 9.10 5.53 10.52
CA GLY A 11 9.62 6.12 9.26
C GLY A 11 10.20 5.10 8.27
N GLU A 12 10.02 3.81 8.52
CA GLU A 12 10.37 2.74 7.59
C GLU A 12 9.09 2.09 7.05
N MET A 13 9.03 1.91 5.73
CA MET A 13 7.91 1.26 5.05
C MET A 13 8.31 -0.12 4.55
N THR A 14 7.45 -1.11 4.78
CA THR A 14 7.57 -2.46 4.23
C THR A 14 6.38 -2.76 3.33
N VAL A 15 6.65 -3.22 2.10
CA VAL A 15 5.63 -3.61 1.12
C VAL A 15 5.71 -5.10 0.87
N ARG A 16 4.56 -5.78 0.96
CA ARG A 16 4.43 -7.21 0.65
C ARG A 16 3.35 -7.46 -0.38
N ILE A 17 3.59 -8.41 -1.28
CA ILE A 17 2.59 -8.92 -2.22
C ILE A 17 2.35 -10.39 -1.87
N ASN A 18 1.09 -10.76 -1.64
CA ASN A 18 0.71 -12.13 -1.28
C ASN A 18 1.54 -12.68 -0.11
N ARG A 19 1.81 -11.83 0.89
CA ARG A 19 2.63 -12.11 2.09
C ARG A 19 4.13 -12.31 1.84
N GLU A 20 4.60 -12.19 0.60
CA GLU A 20 6.02 -12.21 0.27
C GLU A 20 6.60 -10.80 0.31
N LEU A 21 7.82 -10.66 0.85
CA LEU A 21 8.52 -9.39 0.91
C LEU A 21 8.87 -8.93 -0.51
N LEU A 22 8.37 -7.75 -0.89
CA LEU A 22 8.75 -7.10 -2.13
C LEU A 22 9.86 -6.08 -1.90
N TRP A 23 9.68 -5.22 -0.89
CA TRP A 23 10.56 -4.08 -0.66
C TRP A 23 10.44 -3.56 0.77
N THR A 24 11.54 -3.02 1.29
CA THR A 24 11.62 -2.28 2.56
C THR A 24 12.56 -1.09 2.42
N GLY A 25 12.22 0.05 3.00
CA GLY A 25 13.10 1.21 3.04
C GLY A 25 12.52 2.43 3.75
N PRO A 26 13.34 3.49 3.93
CA PRO A 26 12.91 4.71 4.59
C PRO A 26 11.83 5.43 3.78
N ILE A 27 10.92 6.09 4.47
CA ILE A 27 9.88 6.93 3.88
C ILE A 27 9.63 8.18 4.72
N GLU A 28 9.40 9.31 4.05
CA GLU A 28 8.83 10.49 4.69
C GLU A 28 7.33 10.52 4.36
N ILE A 29 6.48 10.16 5.35
CA ILE A 29 5.03 10.21 5.18
C ILE A 29 4.51 11.52 5.75
N THR A 30 3.70 12.23 4.96
CA THR A 30 2.81 13.27 5.52
C THR A 30 1.58 12.55 6.08
N PRO A 31 1.35 12.54 7.41
CA PRO A 31 0.39 11.63 8.06
C PRO A 31 -1.08 11.76 7.58
N ASP A 32 -1.39 12.83 6.86
CA ASP A 32 -2.78 13.27 6.69
C ASP A 32 -3.45 12.73 5.43
N ARG A 33 -2.73 12.01 4.55
CA ARG A 33 -3.26 11.60 3.24
C ARG A 33 -2.78 10.21 2.83
N MET A 34 -3.74 9.29 2.71
CA MET A 34 -3.57 7.98 2.10
C MET A 34 -4.62 7.82 0.98
N GLY A 35 -4.23 7.21 -0.13
CA GLY A 35 -5.14 6.98 -1.26
C GLY A 35 -4.65 5.88 -2.19
N LEU A 36 -5.58 5.32 -2.96
CA LEU A 36 -5.28 4.37 -4.03
C LEU A 36 -5.14 5.14 -5.35
N PHE A 37 -4.04 4.91 -6.05
CA PHE A 37 -3.78 5.48 -7.36
C PHE A 37 -3.48 4.36 -8.36
N GLY A 38 -4.10 4.42 -9.53
CA GLY A 38 -3.91 3.47 -10.62
C GLY A 38 -3.71 4.20 -11.94
N GLN A 39 -2.73 3.75 -12.72
CA GLN A 39 -2.47 4.24 -14.06
C GLN A 39 -2.32 3.04 -15.01
N SER A 40 -2.99 3.09 -16.16
CA SER A 40 -2.83 2.11 -17.24
C SER A 40 -2.14 2.74 -18.44
N PHE A 41 -1.38 1.94 -19.20
CA PHE A 41 -0.70 2.37 -20.41
C PHE A 41 -1.24 1.59 -21.61
N GLY A 42 -1.86 2.28 -22.57
CA GLY A 42 -2.24 1.70 -23.88
C GLY A 42 -3.65 1.12 -23.97
N GLU A 43 -4.12 0.36 -22.98
CA GLU A 43 -5.47 -0.24 -22.96
C GLU A 43 -6.22 0.05 -21.66
N THR A 44 -7.55 -0.19 -21.65
CA THR A 44 -8.37 -0.09 -20.43
C THR A 44 -8.02 -1.26 -19.51
N ALA A 45 -7.14 -1.02 -18.54
CA ALA A 45 -6.97 -1.93 -17.42
C ALA A 45 -8.00 -1.58 -16.34
N VAL A 46 -8.90 -2.50 -16.04
CA VAL A 46 -9.84 -2.35 -14.94
C VAL A 46 -9.13 -2.78 -13.65
N PHE A 47 -8.86 -1.82 -12.77
CA PHE A 47 -8.41 -2.11 -11.42
C PHE A 47 -9.63 -2.34 -10.54
N ASP A 48 -9.72 -3.52 -9.92
CA ASP A 48 -10.76 -3.85 -8.95
C ASP A 48 -10.13 -4.08 -7.58
N PHE A 49 -10.41 -3.17 -6.65
CA PHE A 49 -9.98 -3.26 -5.26
C PHE A 49 -11.15 -3.76 -4.40
N GLN A 50 -11.16 -5.05 -4.10
CA GLN A 50 -12.30 -5.69 -3.43
C GLN A 50 -12.46 -5.26 -1.96
N SER A 51 -11.35 -4.95 -1.28
CA SER A 51 -11.34 -4.51 0.11
C SER A 51 -10.13 -3.61 0.39
N ALA A 52 -10.34 -2.60 1.22
CA ALA A 52 -9.27 -1.78 1.80
C ALA A 52 -9.51 -1.64 3.30
N ALA A 53 -8.45 -1.82 4.09
CA ALA A 53 -8.49 -1.65 5.54
C ALA A 53 -7.24 -0.88 5.98
N VAL A 54 -7.42 0.01 6.95
CA VAL A 54 -6.34 0.75 7.58
C VAL A 54 -6.35 0.38 9.05
N PHE A 55 -5.18 0.00 9.57
CA PHE A 55 -4.97 -0.30 10.97
C PHE A 55 -4.01 0.74 11.52
N SER A 56 -4.42 1.43 12.57
CA SER A 56 -3.56 2.36 13.31
C SER A 56 -3.64 2.02 14.78
N GLU A 57 -2.51 1.97 15.47
CA GLU A 57 -2.52 1.93 16.92
C GLU A 57 -3.11 3.24 17.44
N SER A 58 -4.26 3.14 18.10
CA SER A 58 -4.87 4.27 18.80
C SER A 58 -4.20 4.35 20.17
N ASN A 59 -3.33 5.33 20.37
CA ASN A 59 -2.92 5.74 21.72
C ASN A 59 -4.04 6.51 22.42
#